data_AF-A0A4Y6V258-F1
#
_entry.id   AF-A0A4Y6V258-F1
#
_cell.length_a   1.000
_cell.length_b   1.000
_cell.length_c   1.000
_cell.angle_alpha   90.00
_cell.angle_beta   90.00
_cell.angle_gamma   90.00
#
_symmetry.space_group_name_H-M   'P 1'
#
loop_
_entity.id
_entity.type
_entity.pdbx_description
1 polymer ?
#
loop_
_entity_poly.entity_id
_entity_poly.type
_entity_poly.pdbx_seq_one_letter_code
_entity_poly.pdbx_strand_id
1 'polypeptide(L)'
;MNELKDQVQEQADDQSLDQSLNIGSEVVLAAESEEFPTGIQKRIKIGTIGLLRQVRSKAAGAQGMRFSFAVGRPKMEVQMIQGEEYPPVDFPAIEAAYRDMFNLILVDGLSDAEYEAIDMNGLEELDKVLDRFL
;
A
#
# COMPACT_ATOMS: atom_id res chain seq x y z
N MET A 1 -24.29 -15.60 37.18
CA MET A 1 -23.47 -14.51 36.62
C MET A 1 -22.17 -15.06 36.05
N ASN A 2 -22.22 -15.91 35.02
CA ASN A 2 -21.02 -16.42 34.35
C ASN A 2 -21.13 -16.43 32.82
N GLU A 3 -22.35 -16.33 32.26
CA GLU A 3 -22.59 -16.44 30.81
C GLU A 3 -22.13 -15.21 30.01
N LEU A 4 -21.99 -14.03 30.64
CA LEU A 4 -21.50 -12.83 29.95
C LEU A 4 -19.98 -12.82 29.72
N LYS A 5 -19.19 -13.60 30.47
CA LYS A 5 -17.74 -13.63 30.28
C LYS A 5 -17.33 -14.53 29.12
N ASP A 6 -18.04 -15.64 28.94
CA ASP A 6 -17.76 -16.58 27.84
C ASP A 6 -18.20 -16.01 26.47
N GLN A 7 -19.30 -15.25 26.40
CA GLN A 7 -19.74 -14.60 25.15
C GLN A 7 -18.80 -13.50 24.65
N VAL A 8 -18.13 -12.78 25.56
CA VAL A 8 -17.16 -11.72 25.18
C VAL A 8 -15.84 -12.33 24.72
N GLN A 9 -15.46 -13.49 25.27
CA GLN A 9 -14.26 -14.23 24.86
C GLN A 9 -14.44 -14.86 23.47
N GLU A 10 -15.60 -15.47 23.17
CA GLU A 10 -15.89 -16.05 21.85
C GLU A 10 -15.95 -14.99 20.73
N GLN A 11 -16.53 -13.81 20.97
CA GLN A 11 -16.58 -12.74 19.95
C GLN A 11 -15.21 -12.14 19.62
N ALA A 12 -14.27 -12.12 20.57
CA ALA A 12 -12.91 -11.64 20.34
C ALA A 12 -12.07 -12.64 19.53
N ASP A 13 -12.22 -13.94 19.80
CA ASP A 13 -11.50 -14.98 19.08
C ASP A 13 -11.99 -15.12 17.63
N ASP A 14 -13.30 -15.00 17.37
CA ASP A 14 -13.88 -15.13 16.02
C ASP A 14 -13.45 -13.98 15.08
N GLN A 15 -13.36 -12.74 15.58
CA GLN A 15 -12.81 -11.62 14.81
C GLN A 15 -11.32 -11.78 14.50
N SER A 16 -10.55 -12.40 15.41
CA SER A 16 -9.11 -12.58 15.24
C SER A 16 -8.77 -13.72 14.25
N LEU A 17 -9.55 -14.81 14.27
CA LEU A 17 -9.43 -15.94 13.37
C LEU A 17 -9.73 -15.53 11.92
N ASP A 18 -10.78 -14.73 11.71
CA ASP A 18 -11.22 -14.29 10.37
C ASP A 18 -10.21 -13.36 9.70
N GLN A 19 -9.44 -12.58 10.47
CA GLN A 19 -8.37 -11.75 9.91
C GLN A 19 -7.13 -12.56 9.49
N SER A 20 -6.80 -13.65 10.20
CA SER A 20 -5.66 -14.51 9.86
C SER A 20 -5.84 -15.24 8.52
N LEU A 21 -7.08 -15.59 8.16
CA LEU A 21 -7.46 -16.22 6.90
C LEU A 21 -7.35 -15.26 5.70
N ASN A 22 -7.35 -13.96 5.95
CA ASN A 22 -7.27 -12.93 4.90
C ASN A 22 -5.83 -12.42 4.69
N ILE A 23 -4.81 -13.20 5.08
CA ILE A 23 -3.40 -12.88 4.87
C ILE A 23 -2.82 -13.78 3.78
N GLY A 24 -2.29 -13.15 2.73
CA GLY A 24 -1.70 -13.77 1.56
C GLY A 24 -0.17 -13.79 1.60
N SER A 25 0.43 -13.72 0.40
CA SER A 25 1.89 -13.79 0.23
C SER A 25 2.64 -12.66 0.92
N GLU A 26 3.87 -12.94 1.32
CA GLU A 26 4.84 -11.97 1.82
C GLU A 26 5.64 -11.37 0.67
N VAL A 27 6.02 -10.10 0.80
CA VAL A 27 6.93 -9.39 -0.11
C VAL A 27 8.06 -8.75 0.68
N VAL A 28 9.24 -8.73 0.08
CA VAL A 28 10.43 -8.08 0.62
C VAL A 28 10.59 -6.73 -0.07
N LEU A 29 10.63 -5.66 0.71
CA LEU A 29 10.65 -4.28 0.24
C LEU A 29 12.01 -3.59 0.43
N ALA A 30 12.82 -4.10 1.36
CA ALA A 30 14.19 -3.66 1.54
C ALA A 30 15.02 -4.78 2.14
N ALA A 31 16.29 -4.86 1.73
CA ALA A 31 17.29 -5.70 2.37
C ALA A 31 17.60 -5.23 3.80
N GLU A 32 18.33 -6.07 4.55
CA GLU A 32 18.79 -5.75 5.89
C GLU A 32 19.67 -4.48 5.89
N SER A 33 19.43 -3.60 6.87
CA SER A 33 20.19 -2.37 7.09
C SER A 33 20.40 -2.13 8.58
N GLU A 34 21.20 -1.12 8.95
CA GLU A 34 21.39 -0.74 10.36
C GLU A 34 20.06 -0.36 11.04
N GLU A 35 19.16 0.27 10.28
CA GLU A 35 17.84 0.69 10.77
C GLU A 35 16.81 -0.45 10.74
N PHE A 36 16.92 -1.34 9.75
CA PHE A 36 16.04 -2.50 9.58
C PHE A 36 16.88 -3.79 9.54
N PRO A 37 17.31 -4.34 10.69
CA PRO A 37 18.25 -5.46 10.74
C PRO A 37 17.69 -6.78 10.20
N THR A 38 16.37 -6.88 10.03
CA THR A 38 15.68 -8.01 9.40
C THR A 38 15.18 -7.71 7.98
N GLY A 39 15.56 -6.54 7.44
CA GLY A 39 14.96 -5.95 6.26
C GLY A 39 13.50 -5.55 6.50
N ILE A 40 12.84 -5.14 5.41
CA ILE A 40 11.41 -4.79 5.43
C ILE A 40 10.64 -5.88 4.70
N GLN A 41 9.87 -6.65 5.45
CA GLN A 41 9.02 -7.72 4.92
C GLN A 41 7.58 -7.44 5.31
N LYS A 42 6.67 -7.49 4.34
CA LYS A 42 5.25 -7.18 4.55
C LYS A 42 4.38 -8.28 4.00
N ARG A 43 3.35 -8.64 4.76
CA ARG A 43 2.30 -9.55 4.29
C ARG A 43 1.20 -8.76 3.60
N ILE A 44 0.68 -9.34 2.52
CA ILE A 44 -0.37 -8.74 1.70
C ILE A 44 -1.71 -9.32 2.13
N LYS A 45 -2.74 -8.49 2.32
CA LYS A 45 -4.11 -8.91 2.57
C LYS A 45 -4.70 -9.57 1.31
N ILE A 46 -5.47 -10.64 1.49
CA ILE A 46 -6.20 -11.26 0.40
C ILE A 46 -7.32 -10.31 -0.05
N GLY A 47 -7.39 -10.06 -1.35
CA GLY A 47 -8.37 -9.17 -1.97
C GLY A 47 -9.81 -9.66 -1.79
N THR A 48 -10.52 -9.16 -0.79
CA THR A 48 -11.99 -9.26 -0.76
C THR A 48 -12.60 -8.29 -1.78
N ILE A 49 -13.84 -8.52 -2.22
CA ILE A 49 -14.54 -7.58 -3.12
C ILE A 49 -14.59 -6.16 -2.53
N GLY A 50 -14.75 -6.06 -1.21
CA GLY A 50 -14.73 -4.78 -0.49
C GLY A 50 -13.38 -4.09 -0.59
N LEU A 51 -12.28 -4.82 -0.38
CA LEU A 51 -10.92 -4.29 -0.48
C LEU A 51 -10.61 -3.84 -1.92
N LEU A 52 -10.95 -4.64 -2.92
CA LEU A 52 -10.75 -4.29 -4.34
C LEU A 52 -11.48 -3.00 -4.72
N ARG A 53 -12.72 -2.80 -4.25
CA ARG A 53 -13.47 -1.56 -4.48
C ARG A 53 -12.79 -0.35 -3.82
N GLN A 54 -12.29 -0.50 -2.59
CA GLN A 54 -11.59 0.58 -1.90
C GLN A 54 -10.30 0.97 -2.61
N VAL A 55 -9.49 -0.01 -3.02
CA VAL A 55 -8.25 0.22 -3.76
C VAL A 55 -8.53 0.90 -5.10
N ARG A 56 -9.49 0.39 -5.90
CA ARG A 56 -9.88 1.00 -7.18
C ARG A 56 -10.43 2.42 -7.04
N SER A 57 -11.16 2.70 -5.96
CA SER A 57 -11.64 4.06 -5.69
C SER A 57 -10.50 5.04 -5.44
N LYS A 58 -9.40 4.58 -4.83
CA LYS A 58 -8.20 5.41 -4.58
C LYS A 58 -7.29 5.50 -5.80
N ALA A 59 -7.27 4.48 -6.66
CA ALA A 59 -6.48 4.44 -7.89
C ALA A 59 -6.82 5.56 -8.88
N ALA A 60 -8.02 6.14 -8.81
CA ALA A 60 -8.37 7.35 -9.57
C ALA A 60 -7.40 8.52 -9.28
N GLY A 61 -6.87 8.61 -8.06
CA GLY A 61 -5.87 9.61 -7.68
C GLY A 61 -4.47 9.35 -8.24
N ALA A 62 -4.18 8.14 -8.73
CA ALA A 62 -2.87 7.78 -9.28
C ALA A 62 -2.68 8.19 -10.75
N GLN A 63 -3.74 8.68 -11.42
CA GLN A 63 -3.72 9.17 -12.80
C GLN A 63 -3.06 8.20 -13.82
N GLY A 64 -3.10 6.89 -13.54
CA GLY A 64 -2.49 5.86 -14.39
C GLY A 64 -0.96 5.83 -14.40
N MET A 65 -0.29 6.61 -13.55
CA MET A 65 1.16 6.60 -13.41
C MET A 65 1.60 5.58 -12.35
N ARG A 66 2.68 4.85 -12.61
CA ARG A 66 3.27 3.88 -11.67
C ARG A 66 3.78 4.54 -10.40
N PHE A 67 3.76 3.81 -9.29
CA PHE A 67 4.27 4.30 -8.02
C PHE A 67 5.77 4.61 -8.09
N SER A 68 6.55 3.67 -8.63
CA SER A 68 8.00 3.82 -8.87
C SER A 68 8.34 5.03 -9.74
N PHE A 69 7.42 5.47 -10.61
CA PHE A 69 7.60 6.67 -11.40
C PHE A 69 7.31 7.93 -10.59
N ALA A 70 6.29 7.93 -9.72
CA ALA A 70 5.82 9.13 -9.05
C ALA A 70 6.59 9.48 -7.76
N VAL A 71 7.09 8.48 -7.05
CA VAL A 71 7.71 8.65 -5.72
C VAL A 71 8.87 9.66 -5.73
N GLY A 72 8.88 10.56 -4.75
CA GLY A 72 9.92 11.56 -4.53
C GLY A 72 9.98 12.69 -5.57
N ARG A 73 9.07 12.71 -6.55
CA ARG A 73 9.06 13.76 -7.57
C ARG A 73 8.31 15.01 -7.09
N PRO A 74 8.82 16.21 -7.40
CA PRO A 74 8.09 17.44 -7.14
C PRO A 74 6.90 17.57 -8.09
N LYS A 75 5.93 18.40 -7.72
CA LYS A 75 4.87 18.83 -8.63
C LYS A 75 5.46 19.38 -9.93
N MET A 76 4.93 18.91 -11.06
CA MET A 76 5.27 19.39 -12.38
C MET A 76 4.22 20.41 -12.82
N GLU A 77 4.68 21.62 -13.11
CA GLU A 77 3.84 22.64 -13.72
C GLU A 77 3.55 22.31 -15.19
N VAL A 78 2.60 23.04 -15.77
CA VAL A 78 2.25 22.92 -17.20
C VAL A 78 3.51 22.98 -18.05
N GLN A 79 3.69 22.00 -18.94
CA GLN A 79 4.81 21.96 -19.88
C GLN A 79 4.35 22.19 -21.32
N MET A 80 5.11 22.99 -22.06
CA MET A 80 4.95 23.15 -23.49
C MET A 80 6.01 22.32 -24.20
N ILE A 81 5.65 21.18 -24.79
CA ILE A 81 6.57 20.31 -25.52
C ILE A 81 6.13 20.27 -26.97
N GLN A 82 7.01 20.69 -27.89
CA GLN A 82 6.73 20.72 -29.34
C GLN A 82 5.45 21.48 -29.74
N GLY A 83 5.02 22.45 -28.91
CA GLY A 83 3.81 23.23 -29.15
C GLY A 83 2.52 22.63 -28.57
N GLU A 84 2.59 21.48 -27.90
CA GLU A 84 1.49 20.89 -27.16
C GLU A 84 1.59 21.21 -25.66
N GLU A 85 0.45 21.52 -25.04
CA GLU A 85 0.32 21.79 -23.62
C GLU A 85 0.07 20.48 -22.86
N TYR A 86 0.98 20.14 -21.96
CA TYR A 86 0.84 19.01 -21.05
C TYR A 86 0.32 19.53 -19.71
N PRO A 87 -0.75 18.93 -19.17
CA PRO A 87 -1.35 19.37 -17.92
C PRO A 87 -0.36 19.23 -16.75
N PRO A 88 -0.54 20.01 -15.68
CA PRO A 88 0.30 19.90 -14.51
C PRO A 88 0.09 18.53 -13.84
N VAL A 89 1.16 17.96 -13.31
CA VAL A 89 1.14 16.67 -12.60
C VAL A 89 1.51 16.89 -11.14
N ASP A 90 0.60 16.59 -10.24
CA ASP A 90 0.84 16.63 -8.80
C ASP A 90 1.37 15.28 -8.30
N PHE A 91 2.68 15.09 -8.47
CA PHE A 91 3.37 13.88 -8.02
C PHE A 91 3.22 13.61 -6.52
N PRO A 92 3.33 14.60 -5.61
CA PRO A 92 3.05 14.40 -4.19
C PRO A 92 1.64 13.85 -3.91
N ALA A 93 0.61 14.35 -4.62
CA ALA A 93 -0.75 13.85 -4.46
C ALA A 93 -0.90 12.39 -4.97
N ILE A 94 -0.24 12.05 -6.07
CA ILE A 94 -0.20 10.67 -6.60
C ILE A 94 0.50 9.75 -5.60
N GLU A 95 1.64 10.17 -5.06
CA GLU A 95 2.40 9.43 -4.06
C GLU A 95 1.55 9.16 -2.81
N ALA A 96 0.82 10.16 -2.31
CA ALA A 96 -0.09 10.01 -1.18
C ALA A 96 -1.21 9.01 -1.47
N ALA A 97 -1.78 9.02 -2.67
CA ALA A 97 -2.79 8.03 -3.07
C ALA A 97 -2.22 6.60 -3.08
N TYR A 98 -0.96 6.43 -3.50
CA TYR A 98 -0.25 5.16 -3.42
C TYR A 98 0.01 4.70 -1.99
N ARG A 99 0.51 5.59 -1.12
CA ARG A 99 0.71 5.32 0.32
C ARG A 99 -0.59 4.83 0.97
N ASP A 100 -1.70 5.48 0.67
CA ASP A 100 -3.03 5.06 1.13
C ASP A 100 -3.41 3.66 0.64
N MET A 101 -3.16 3.35 -0.64
CA MET A 101 -3.46 2.02 -1.19
C MET A 101 -2.58 0.93 -0.55
N PHE A 102 -1.29 1.21 -0.33
CA PHE A 102 -0.39 0.27 0.37
C PHE A 102 -0.85 0.01 1.80
N ASN A 103 -1.28 1.04 2.52
CA ASN A 103 -1.84 0.89 3.88
C ASN A 103 -3.14 0.07 3.91
N LEU A 104 -3.90 0.05 2.82
CA LEU A 104 -5.06 -0.82 2.70
C LEU A 104 -4.65 -2.28 2.50
N ILE A 105 -3.69 -2.56 1.62
CA ILE A 105 -3.39 -3.93 1.17
C ILE A 105 -2.28 -4.62 1.97
N LEU A 106 -1.42 -3.90 2.68
CA LEU A 106 -0.42 -4.50 3.56
C LEU A 106 -1.02 -4.68 4.95
N VAL A 107 -0.75 -5.80 5.62
CA VAL A 107 -1.36 -6.16 6.92
C VAL A 107 -1.15 -5.05 7.95
N ASP A 108 0.07 -4.55 8.08
CA ASP A 108 0.45 -3.50 9.03
C ASP A 108 0.74 -2.14 8.36
N GLY A 109 0.47 -2.01 7.07
CA GLY A 109 0.89 -0.84 6.29
C GLY A 109 2.41 -0.65 6.23
N LEU A 110 2.81 0.57 5.89
CA LEU A 110 4.21 1.03 5.90
C LEU A 110 4.30 2.29 6.78
N SER A 111 5.23 2.26 7.74
CA SER A 111 5.63 3.48 8.44
C SER A 111 6.43 4.41 7.52
N ASP A 112 6.54 5.69 7.89
CA ASP A 112 7.34 6.65 7.12
C ASP A 112 8.81 6.21 7.00
N ALA A 113 9.41 5.71 8.09
CA ALA A 113 10.79 5.22 8.07
C ALA A 113 10.95 4.01 7.14
N GLU A 114 10.01 3.06 7.17
CA GLU A 114 10.03 1.92 6.26
C GLU A 114 9.90 2.36 4.81
N TYR A 115 9.05 3.35 4.54
CA TYR A 115 8.81 3.88 3.21
C TYR A 115 10.06 4.54 2.61
N GLU A 116 10.76 5.35 3.39
CA GLU A 116 12.01 5.99 2.95
C GLU A 116 13.16 4.99 2.75
N ALA A 117 13.09 3.82 3.39
CA ALA A 117 14.09 2.77 3.30
C ALA A 117 13.82 1.73 2.18
N ILE A 118 12.70 1.85 1.44
CA ILE A 118 12.38 0.94 0.34
C ILE A 118 13.43 1.07 -0.77
N ASP A 119 13.99 -0.06 -1.19
CA ASP A 119 14.95 -0.10 -2.29
C ASP A 119 14.28 -0.22 -3.67
N MET A 120 15.06 -0.14 -4.74
CA MET A 120 14.52 -0.21 -6.11
C MET A 120 13.75 -1.51 -6.39
N ASN A 121 14.18 -2.65 -5.82
CA ASN A 121 13.46 -3.90 -5.98
C ASN A 121 12.13 -3.86 -5.23
N GLY A 122 12.12 -3.29 -4.02
CA GLY A 122 10.91 -3.07 -3.24
C GLY A 122 9.90 -2.17 -3.93
N LEU A 123 10.35 -1.10 -4.58
CA LEU A 123 9.48 -0.22 -5.38
C LEU A 123 8.80 -0.98 -6.53
N GLU A 124 9.55 -1.84 -7.24
CA GLU A 124 8.99 -2.69 -8.29
C GLU A 124 8.00 -3.72 -7.75
N GLU A 125 8.31 -4.34 -6.60
CA GLU A 125 7.40 -5.28 -5.95
C GLU A 125 6.10 -4.59 -5.51
N LEU A 126 6.16 -3.38 -4.98
CA LEU A 126 4.97 -2.61 -4.64
C LEU A 126 4.07 -2.34 -5.85
N ASP A 127 4.65 -1.97 -7.00
CA ASP A 127 3.89 -1.81 -8.25
C ASP A 127 3.22 -3.14 -8.68
N LYS A 128 3.95 -4.26 -8.62
CA LYS A 128 3.42 -5.61 -8.97
C LYS A 128 2.32 -6.06 -8.01
N VAL A 129 2.44 -5.73 -6.73
CA VAL A 129 1.44 -6.08 -5.73
C VAL A 129 0.14 -5.37 -6.04
N LEU A 130 0.19 -4.07 -6.35
CA LEU A 130 -1.01 -3.30 -6.68
C LEU A 130 -1.71 -3.77 -7.97
N ASP A 131 -0.97 -4.27 -8.96
CA ASP A 131 -1.55 -4.86 -10.16
C ASP A 131 -2.50 -6.04 -9.87
N ARG A 132 -2.37 -6.69 -8.71
CA ARG A 132 -3.29 -7.76 -8.30
C ARG A 132 -4.65 -7.24 -7.82
N PHE A 133 -4.74 -5.95 -7.47
CA PHE A 133 -5.93 -5.31 -6.92
C PHE A 133 -6.64 -4.37 -7.89
N LEU A 134 -5.95 -3.90 -8.94
CA LEU A 134 -6.47 -2.99 -9.96
C LEU A 134 -7.08 -3.77 -11.12
#